data_AF-A0A6L4B996-F1
#
_entry.id   AF-A0A6L4B996-F1
#
_cell.length_a   1.000
_cell.length_b   1.000
_cell.length_c   1.000
_cell.angle_alpha   90.00
_cell.angle_beta   90.00
_cell.angle_gamma   90.00
#
_symmetry.space_group_name_H-M   'P 1'
#
loop_
_entity.id
_entity.type
_entity.pdbx_description
1 polymer ?
#
loop_
_entity_poly.entity_id
_entity_poly.type
_entity_poly.pdbx_seq_one_letter_code
_entity_poly.pdbx_strand_id
1 'polypeptide(L)'
;MNLDAFDEMQKRTSVSWFSHIVLGTPYSQLKTVVYPKPHYKSFVIKKQNGGPRVIHEPRKELKLIQKKILAFLSERAGPIKPAVHGFVHKRSILTNALKHCSPTTHHILNLDLKDFFPSITFRRVRGALRKHPFDCSHEVATLIAHICTFNGTLPQGAPTSPFLSNMLCRRMDRDLTDLARRYRATYTRYADDLTFSFNVRSAERLPSAICMVEDGNVAPGTELTELITTKHGFAINPTKTRLNDRFGRMEVTGLTVNNFPNVRRNFIDRIRGALNAWETYGYAAAQLEWEKRNATYIAAPYITKLWRRQTRANFVPKLKNVLWGKLLFVRMVRGKEDALYTRLAERYNKACAAEQGTVPFVYEKLPIEPVVRDYGSAEDAVFVLEWMGDYHSSPGVFEDMVCSQGTAFAYRELNLFVTCDHLLSGAKAKVGTFEVEADYDAKEMVNKTLQLVHPFTKQSWPAKVLYRNAQLDIALIAFDMPQPPPHRYFAAMENSIRVRTSGILIGFPAYKNWNRPDFLEEKVLNRTEPNKGMASFTITGAGSIRPGNSGGPFVDDRFRVAGVAQRGAYMGDGHDECLCFEVLNQLIDKWKAPQAKSVLPENKIAATIVATSPGAVSTAAPQT
;
A
#
# COMPACT_ATOMS: atom_id res chain seq x y z
N MET A 1 44.52 8.45 -17.39
CA MET A 1 43.08 8.66 -17.06
C MET A 1 42.30 8.32 -18.33
N ASN A 2 41.37 7.37 -18.30
CA ASN A 2 40.52 7.09 -19.47
C ASN A 2 39.62 8.32 -19.77
N LEU A 3 39.19 8.51 -21.02
CA LEU A 3 38.35 9.61 -21.49
C LEU A 3 37.12 9.81 -20.59
N ASP A 4 36.46 8.73 -20.16
CA ASP A 4 35.30 8.80 -19.27
C ASP A 4 35.64 9.36 -17.88
N ALA A 5 36.80 8.99 -17.34
CA ALA A 5 37.25 9.50 -16.05
C ALA A 5 37.65 10.98 -16.14
N PHE A 6 38.25 11.38 -17.27
CA PHE A 6 38.56 12.78 -17.55
C PHE A 6 37.29 13.62 -17.68
N ASP A 7 36.29 13.13 -18.44
CA ASP A 7 34.99 13.77 -18.59
C ASP A 7 34.28 13.94 -17.23
N GLU A 8 34.24 12.89 -16.41
CA GLU A 8 33.67 12.94 -15.06
C GLU A 8 34.40 13.89 -14.09
N MET A 9 35.72 14.05 -14.27
CA MET A 9 36.47 15.07 -13.54
C MET A 9 36.09 16.48 -14.02
N GLN A 10 36.09 16.71 -15.34
CA GLN A 10 35.82 18.02 -15.92
C GLN A 10 34.42 18.53 -15.62
N LYS A 11 33.42 17.64 -15.54
CA LYS A 11 32.06 17.98 -15.08
C LYS A 11 32.05 18.64 -13.68
N ARG A 12 33.05 18.40 -12.84
CA ARG A 12 33.14 18.94 -11.48
C ARG A 12 34.14 20.11 -11.35
N THR A 13 35.09 20.22 -12.26
CA THR A 13 36.20 21.20 -12.16
C THR A 13 36.09 22.36 -13.14
N SER A 14 35.43 22.18 -14.29
CA SER A 14 35.34 23.21 -15.35
C SER A 14 33.91 23.70 -15.52
N VAL A 15 33.70 25.00 -15.35
CA VAL A 15 32.41 25.66 -15.57
C VAL A 15 31.96 25.53 -17.03
N SER A 16 32.88 25.73 -17.99
CA SER A 16 32.57 25.60 -19.40
C SER A 16 32.11 24.18 -19.73
N TRP A 17 32.86 23.19 -19.27
CA TRP A 17 32.55 21.78 -19.48
C TRP A 17 31.22 21.38 -18.82
N PHE A 18 31.01 21.77 -17.57
CA PHE A 18 29.75 21.54 -16.86
C PHE A 18 28.56 22.14 -17.61
N SER A 19 28.67 23.40 -18.05
CA SER A 19 27.59 24.05 -18.79
C SER A 19 27.26 23.35 -20.10
N HIS A 20 28.28 22.99 -20.87
CA HIS A 20 28.09 22.39 -22.18
C HIS A 20 27.62 20.94 -22.07
N ILE A 21 28.33 20.11 -21.29
CA ILE A 21 28.10 18.66 -21.23
C ILE A 21 26.94 18.30 -20.30
N VAL A 22 26.84 18.91 -19.12
CA VAL A 22 25.79 18.56 -18.14
C VAL A 22 24.51 19.34 -18.43
N LEU A 23 24.63 20.65 -18.68
CA LEU A 23 23.44 21.49 -18.89
C LEU A 23 23.01 21.55 -20.36
N GLY A 24 23.82 21.11 -21.31
CA GLY A 24 23.51 21.21 -22.75
C GLY A 24 23.37 22.66 -23.20
N THR A 25 24.08 23.59 -22.57
CA THR A 25 23.97 25.03 -22.86
C THR A 25 25.33 25.69 -22.68
N PRO A 26 25.91 26.31 -23.72
CA PRO A 26 27.18 27.02 -23.59
C PRO A 26 27.16 28.07 -22.48
N TYR A 27 28.28 28.26 -21.79
CA TYR A 27 28.34 29.17 -20.65
C TYR A 27 27.94 30.62 -21.01
N SER A 28 28.24 31.07 -22.24
CA SER A 28 27.81 32.38 -22.76
C SER A 28 26.29 32.56 -22.74
N GLN A 29 25.54 31.55 -23.17
CA GLN A 29 24.08 31.54 -23.13
C GLN A 29 23.55 31.32 -21.72
N LEU A 30 24.21 30.48 -20.91
CA LEU A 30 23.80 30.26 -19.51
C LEU A 30 23.84 31.57 -18.70
N LYS A 31 24.80 32.46 -18.98
CA LYS A 31 24.91 33.74 -18.29
C LYS A 31 23.65 34.59 -18.41
N THR A 32 22.99 34.59 -19.57
CA THR A 32 21.78 35.41 -19.80
C THR A 32 20.59 34.92 -18.99
N VAL A 33 20.57 33.62 -18.62
CA VAL A 33 19.50 33.01 -17.82
C VAL A 33 19.74 33.16 -16.31
N VAL A 34 21.01 33.20 -15.90
CA VAL A 34 21.41 33.14 -14.48
C VAL A 34 21.74 34.51 -13.89
N TYR A 35 22.30 35.42 -14.69
CA TYR A 35 22.78 36.74 -14.23
C TYR A 35 21.94 37.89 -14.79
N PRO A 36 21.84 39.02 -14.05
CA PRO A 36 22.40 39.27 -12.72
C PRO A 36 21.69 38.49 -11.60
N LYS A 37 20.46 38.01 -11.84
CA LYS A 37 19.71 37.15 -10.91
C LYS A 37 18.91 36.10 -11.69
N PRO A 38 18.77 34.87 -11.17
CA PRO A 38 17.95 33.86 -11.81
C PRO A 38 16.48 34.28 -11.90
N HIS A 39 15.84 33.98 -13.03
CA HIS A 39 14.46 34.41 -13.27
C HIS A 39 13.42 33.50 -12.59
N TYR A 40 12.77 34.04 -11.56
CA TYR A 40 11.67 33.42 -10.83
C TYR A 40 10.35 34.19 -10.97
N LYS A 41 9.23 33.47 -10.94
CA LYS A 41 7.88 34.02 -10.75
C LYS A 41 7.49 33.81 -9.28
N SER A 42 7.10 34.89 -8.61
CA SER A 42 6.65 34.85 -7.22
C SER A 42 5.12 34.91 -7.15
N PHE A 43 4.53 34.10 -6.28
CA PHE A 43 3.11 34.18 -5.96
C PHE A 43 2.84 33.70 -4.53
N VAL A 44 1.74 34.13 -3.93
CA VAL A 44 1.38 33.81 -2.55
C VAL A 44 0.30 32.73 -2.51
N ILE A 45 0.49 31.74 -1.66
CA ILE A 45 -0.56 30.78 -1.28
C ILE A 45 -0.82 30.88 0.22
N LYS A 46 -2.04 30.60 0.68
CA LYS A 46 -2.34 30.56 2.11
C LYS A 46 -1.76 29.28 2.75
N LYS A 47 -1.08 29.42 3.89
CA LYS A 47 -0.67 28.34 4.80
C LYS A 47 -1.91 27.72 5.45
N GLN A 48 -1.73 26.58 6.11
CA GLN A 48 -2.82 25.91 6.84
C GLN A 48 -3.45 26.76 7.95
N ASN A 49 -2.64 27.59 8.59
CA ASN A 49 -3.09 28.54 9.62
C ASN A 49 -3.59 29.87 9.02
N GLY A 50 -3.73 29.99 7.70
CA GLY A 50 -4.22 31.19 7.02
C GLY A 50 -3.14 32.21 6.63
N GLY A 51 -1.95 32.17 7.24
CA GLY A 51 -0.86 33.11 6.93
C GLY A 51 -0.29 32.94 5.50
N PRO A 52 0.40 33.95 4.94
CA PRO A 52 0.95 33.86 3.59
C PRO A 52 2.14 32.88 3.50
N ARG A 53 2.24 32.16 2.38
CA ARG A 53 3.40 31.40 1.94
C ARG A 53 3.76 31.87 0.53
N VAL A 54 4.88 32.57 0.43
CA VAL A 54 5.44 32.99 -0.86
C VAL A 54 6.08 31.77 -1.52
N ILE A 55 5.70 31.51 -2.77
CA ILE A 55 6.29 30.49 -3.64
C ILE A 55 7.09 31.21 -4.72
N HIS A 56 8.33 30.77 -4.91
CA HIS A 56 9.21 31.23 -5.97
C HIS A 56 9.37 30.09 -6.97
N GLU A 57 8.68 30.19 -8.10
CA GLU A 57 8.72 29.20 -9.17
C GLU A 57 9.72 29.61 -10.26
N PRO A 58 10.71 28.78 -10.61
CA PRO A 58 11.63 29.09 -11.69
C PRO A 58 10.90 29.13 -13.05
N ARG A 59 11.26 30.09 -13.91
CA ARG A 59 10.75 30.15 -15.30
C ARG A 59 11.20 28.92 -16.11
N LYS A 60 10.55 28.67 -17.25
CA LYS A 60 10.66 27.43 -18.03
C LYS A 60 12.11 26.99 -18.30
N GLU A 61 12.95 27.92 -18.77
CA GLU A 61 14.36 27.67 -19.08
C GLU A 61 15.18 27.33 -17.82
N LEU A 62 15.10 28.16 -16.79
CA LEU A 62 15.77 27.91 -15.52
C LEU A 62 15.32 26.59 -14.87
N LYS A 63 14.02 26.27 -14.96
CA LYS A 63 13.46 25.00 -14.46
C LYS A 63 14.05 23.80 -15.19
N LEU A 64 14.29 23.90 -16.51
CA LEU A 64 14.93 22.84 -17.29
C LEU A 64 16.39 22.65 -16.87
N ILE A 65 17.14 23.74 -16.72
CA ILE A 65 18.54 23.71 -16.24
C ILE A 65 18.61 23.08 -14.85
N GLN A 66 17.73 23.49 -13.93
CA GLN A 66 17.67 22.92 -12.58
C GLN A 66 17.32 21.42 -12.57
N LYS A 67 16.49 20.94 -13.50
CA LYS A 67 16.24 19.50 -13.64
C LYS A 67 17.49 18.72 -14.09
N LYS A 68 18.29 19.28 -15.00
CA LYS A 68 19.58 18.68 -15.40
C LYS A 68 20.57 18.64 -14.24
N ILE A 69 20.65 19.73 -13.47
CA ILE A 69 21.43 19.77 -12.22
C ILE A 69 20.93 18.70 -11.24
N LEU A 70 19.62 18.59 -11.05
CA LEU A 70 19.06 17.59 -10.15
C LEU A 70 19.44 16.16 -10.56
N ALA A 71 19.39 15.84 -11.85
CA ALA A 71 19.84 14.54 -12.35
C ALA A 71 21.32 14.30 -12.04
N PHE A 72 22.18 15.25 -12.43
CA PHE A 72 23.62 15.21 -12.15
C PHE A 72 23.95 14.98 -10.67
N LEU A 73 23.27 15.69 -9.78
CA LEU A 73 23.49 15.53 -8.34
C LEU A 73 22.89 14.22 -7.80
N SER A 74 21.72 13.81 -8.27
CA SER A 74 21.03 12.61 -7.75
C SER A 74 21.82 11.33 -8.05
N GLU A 75 22.46 11.25 -9.21
CA GLU A 75 23.36 10.15 -9.57
C GLU A 75 24.53 9.98 -8.60
N ARG A 76 24.97 11.08 -7.95
CA ARG A 76 26.17 11.12 -7.12
C ARG A 76 25.89 11.14 -5.61
N ALA A 77 24.68 11.45 -5.17
CA ALA A 77 24.35 11.66 -3.76
C ALA A 77 24.44 10.41 -2.85
N GLY A 78 24.54 9.22 -3.44
CA GLY A 78 24.44 7.96 -2.72
C GLY A 78 23.09 7.77 -2.00
N PRO A 79 22.94 6.74 -1.16
CA PRO A 79 21.67 6.44 -0.52
C PRO A 79 21.26 7.52 0.49
N ILE A 80 19.97 7.86 0.49
CA ILE A 80 19.36 8.72 1.50
C ILE A 80 19.26 7.98 2.83
N LYS A 81 19.48 8.68 3.94
CA LYS A 81 19.38 8.13 5.30
C LYS A 81 18.01 7.45 5.52
N PRO A 82 17.94 6.27 6.17
CA PRO A 82 16.68 5.55 6.37
C PRO A 82 15.58 6.35 7.09
N ALA A 83 15.95 7.26 8.00
CA ALA A 83 15.02 8.09 8.77
C ALA A 83 14.32 9.20 7.94
N VAL A 84 14.75 9.48 6.71
CA VAL A 84 14.26 10.64 5.93
C VAL A 84 13.15 10.23 4.95
N HIS A 85 11.91 10.62 5.19
CA HIS A 85 10.77 10.23 4.33
C HIS A 85 10.32 11.34 3.38
N GLY A 86 10.61 12.61 3.69
CA GLY A 86 10.20 13.74 2.86
C GLY A 86 11.06 13.87 1.60
N PHE A 87 10.43 14.09 0.45
CA PHE A 87 11.09 14.28 -0.85
C PHE A 87 11.94 13.09 -1.33
N VAL A 88 11.68 11.89 -0.84
CA VAL A 88 12.40 10.68 -1.23
C VAL A 88 11.49 9.80 -2.08
N HIS A 89 12.01 9.29 -3.19
CA HIS A 89 11.29 8.36 -4.06
C HIS A 89 10.85 7.12 -3.27
N LYS A 90 9.62 6.63 -3.52
CA LYS A 90 8.98 5.52 -2.80
C LYS A 90 8.82 5.72 -1.27
N ARG A 91 9.00 6.94 -0.76
CA ARG A 91 8.62 7.31 0.61
C ARG A 91 7.46 8.30 0.59
N SER A 92 6.65 8.25 1.62
CA SER A 92 5.41 9.01 1.78
C SER A 92 5.12 9.27 3.25
N ILE A 93 4.10 10.08 3.51
CA ILE A 93 3.56 10.29 4.87
C ILE A 93 3.18 8.97 5.55
N LEU A 94 2.75 7.96 4.77
CA LEU A 94 2.43 6.64 5.30
C LEU A 94 3.68 5.90 5.76
N THR A 95 4.72 5.84 4.91
CA THR A 95 5.98 5.19 5.29
C THR A 95 6.63 5.85 6.51
N ASN A 96 6.42 7.16 6.68
CA ASN A 96 6.87 7.92 7.84
C ASN A 96 6.07 7.51 9.10
N ALA A 97 4.74 7.55 9.00
CA ALA A 97 3.84 7.15 10.07
C ALA A 97 4.05 5.71 10.55
N LEU A 98 4.28 4.77 9.63
CA LEU A 98 4.55 3.37 9.93
C LEU A 98 5.75 3.17 10.87
N LYS A 99 6.78 4.03 10.82
CA LYS A 99 7.93 3.93 11.72
C LYS A 99 7.60 4.18 13.19
N HIS A 100 6.50 4.87 13.45
CA HIS A 100 6.07 5.23 14.81
C HIS A 100 4.84 4.44 15.27
N CYS A 101 4.25 3.62 14.38
CA CYS A 101 3.05 2.86 14.64
C CYS A 101 3.41 1.51 15.26
N SER A 102 3.36 1.44 16.59
CA SER A 102 3.63 0.21 17.36
C SER A 102 2.71 0.16 18.58
N PRO A 103 2.24 -1.03 19.01
CA PRO A 103 1.52 -1.21 20.27
C PRO A 103 2.32 -0.72 21.49
N THR A 104 3.66 -0.70 21.39
CA THR A 104 4.56 -0.24 22.45
C THR A 104 4.89 1.25 22.36
N THR A 105 4.43 1.98 21.35
CA THR A 105 4.62 3.43 21.29
C THR A 105 3.63 4.10 22.24
N HIS A 106 4.16 4.85 23.21
CA HIS A 106 3.37 5.53 24.24
C HIS A 106 3.32 7.05 24.05
N HIS A 107 4.37 7.65 23.49
CA HIS A 107 4.45 9.08 23.25
C HIS A 107 5.04 9.40 21.87
N ILE A 108 4.57 10.47 21.24
CA ILE A 108 5.10 11.03 19.99
C ILE A 108 5.39 12.52 20.18
N LEU A 109 6.66 12.90 20.02
CA LEU A 109 7.09 14.29 19.93
C LEU A 109 7.20 14.67 18.46
N ASN A 110 6.45 15.69 18.03
CA ASN A 110 6.64 16.32 16.72
C ASN A 110 7.26 17.71 16.89
N LEU A 111 8.21 18.02 16.02
CA LEU A 111 8.87 19.32 15.93
C LEU A 111 8.82 19.80 14.47
N ASP A 112 8.87 21.11 14.27
CA ASP A 112 8.88 21.75 12.95
C ASP A 112 10.07 22.72 12.89
N LEU A 113 10.85 22.69 11.82
CA LEU A 113 11.93 23.64 11.61
C LEU A 113 11.39 24.97 11.06
N LYS A 114 11.67 26.06 11.75
CA LYS A 114 11.27 27.41 11.35
C LYS A 114 11.98 27.81 10.05
N ASP A 115 11.20 28.29 9.08
CA ASP A 115 11.68 28.82 7.80
C ASP A 115 12.71 27.91 7.11
N PHE A 116 12.42 26.60 7.09
CA PHE A 116 13.34 25.55 6.67
C PHE A 116 14.09 25.84 5.35
N PHE A 117 13.37 26.13 4.25
CA PHE A 117 14.01 26.44 2.97
C PHE A 117 14.81 27.77 3.01
N PRO A 118 14.23 28.91 3.47
CA PRO A 118 14.99 30.15 3.65
C PRO A 118 16.23 30.03 4.56
N SER A 119 16.22 29.15 5.57
CA SER A 119 17.37 28.92 6.46
C SER A 119 18.57 28.25 5.76
N ILE A 120 18.35 27.72 4.55
CA ILE A 120 19.39 27.12 3.74
C ILE A 120 19.91 28.18 2.75
N THR A 121 21.06 28.75 3.10
CA THR A 121 21.68 29.83 2.34
C THR A 121 22.54 29.32 1.17
N PHE A 122 22.79 30.20 0.21
CA PHE A 122 23.74 30.01 -0.90
C PHE A 122 25.09 29.46 -0.42
N ARG A 123 25.61 30.00 0.69
CA ARG A 123 26.89 29.58 1.27
C ARG A 123 26.84 28.12 1.75
N ARG A 124 25.72 27.69 2.36
CA ARG A 124 25.51 26.30 2.79
C ARG A 124 25.43 25.36 1.58
N VAL A 125 24.67 25.74 0.54
CA VAL A 125 24.54 24.95 -0.69
C VAL A 125 25.91 24.77 -1.37
N ARG A 126 26.64 25.87 -1.61
CA ARG A 126 27.99 25.81 -2.19
C ARG A 126 28.93 24.96 -1.35
N GLY A 127 28.90 25.12 -0.02
CA GLY A 127 29.73 24.34 0.90
C GLY A 127 29.43 22.84 0.87
N ALA A 128 28.17 22.45 0.67
CA ALA A 128 27.80 21.04 0.52
C ALA A 128 28.27 20.46 -0.82
N LEU A 129 28.16 21.22 -1.91
CA LEU A 129 28.60 20.78 -3.24
C LEU A 129 30.12 20.60 -3.37
N ARG A 130 30.90 21.32 -2.56
CA ARG A 130 32.36 21.16 -2.49
C ARG A 130 32.82 19.93 -1.71
N LYS A 131 31.92 19.27 -0.98
CA LYS A 131 32.25 18.10 -0.15
C LYS A 131 31.79 16.82 -0.84
N HIS A 132 32.37 15.71 -0.42
CA HIS A 132 31.94 14.38 -0.83
C HIS A 132 30.42 14.19 -0.56
N PRO A 133 29.64 13.64 -1.49
CA PRO A 133 30.06 12.94 -2.72
C PRO A 133 30.10 13.78 -4.01
N PHE A 134 29.90 15.10 -3.91
CA PHE A 134 29.82 15.96 -5.09
C PHE A 134 31.17 16.46 -5.55
N ASP A 135 32.07 16.75 -4.61
CA ASP A 135 33.49 17.10 -4.84
C ASP A 135 33.67 18.13 -5.98
N CYS A 136 32.77 19.10 -6.06
CA CYS A 136 32.83 20.16 -7.08
C CYS A 136 33.89 21.20 -6.71
N SER A 137 34.56 21.73 -7.74
CA SER A 137 35.42 22.92 -7.62
C SER A 137 34.66 24.12 -7.06
N HIS A 138 35.39 25.14 -6.61
CA HIS A 138 34.78 26.35 -6.08
C HIS A 138 33.85 27.02 -7.11
N GLU A 139 34.29 27.07 -8.36
CA GLU A 139 33.65 27.74 -9.48
C GLU A 139 32.36 27.01 -9.87
N VAL A 140 32.43 25.69 -10.08
CA VAL A 140 31.26 24.87 -10.43
C VAL A 140 30.24 24.86 -9.28
N ALA A 141 30.69 24.69 -8.03
CA ALA A 141 29.80 24.76 -6.87
C ALA A 141 29.12 26.12 -6.72
N THR A 142 29.83 27.22 -7.04
CA THR A 142 29.29 28.58 -7.02
C THR A 142 28.25 28.77 -8.12
N LEU A 143 28.50 28.27 -9.34
CA LEU A 143 27.54 28.31 -10.44
C LEU A 143 26.26 27.55 -10.09
N ILE A 144 26.39 26.29 -9.64
CA ILE A 144 25.23 25.46 -9.27
C ILE A 144 24.46 26.12 -8.12
N ALA A 145 25.15 26.63 -7.09
CA ALA A 145 24.50 27.31 -5.98
C ALA A 145 23.75 28.57 -6.43
N HIS A 146 24.28 29.36 -7.38
CA HIS A 146 23.57 30.51 -7.95
C HIS A 146 22.31 30.08 -8.69
N ILE A 147 22.42 29.05 -9.53
CA ILE A 147 21.28 28.53 -10.30
C ILE A 147 20.19 28.02 -9.35
N CYS A 148 20.55 27.35 -8.26
CA CYS A 148 19.61 26.69 -7.35
C CYS A 148 19.05 27.58 -6.24
N THR A 149 19.55 28.82 -6.09
CA THR A 149 19.11 29.73 -5.03
C THR A 149 18.47 30.99 -5.61
N PHE A 150 17.58 31.59 -4.82
CA PHE A 150 16.94 32.85 -5.14
C PHE A 150 17.08 33.79 -3.93
N ASN A 151 17.55 35.02 -4.16
CA ASN A 151 17.89 35.97 -3.10
C ASN A 151 18.77 35.34 -1.98
N GLY A 152 19.75 34.52 -2.40
CA GLY A 152 20.72 33.92 -1.49
C GLY A 152 20.23 32.75 -0.64
N THR A 153 19.02 32.22 -0.87
CA THR A 153 18.47 31.08 -0.12
C THR A 153 17.79 30.06 -1.04
N LEU A 154 17.48 28.86 -0.55
CA LEU A 154 16.71 27.90 -1.33
C LEU A 154 15.25 28.35 -1.49
N PRO A 155 14.74 28.49 -2.72
CA PRO A 155 13.36 28.89 -2.95
C PRO A 155 12.39 27.73 -2.75
N GLN A 156 11.21 28.03 -2.21
CA GLN A 156 10.06 27.13 -2.25
C GLN A 156 9.46 27.16 -3.66
N GLY A 157 9.67 26.10 -4.45
CA GLY A 157 9.12 25.99 -5.82
C GLY A 157 10.13 25.52 -6.87
N ALA A 158 11.44 25.58 -6.58
CA ALA A 158 12.45 25.02 -7.47
C ALA A 158 12.52 23.48 -7.35
N PRO A 159 12.70 22.75 -8.46
CA PRO A 159 12.83 21.29 -8.45
C PRO A 159 14.07 20.79 -7.71
N THR A 160 15.13 21.59 -7.57
CA THR A 160 16.36 21.22 -6.86
C THR A 160 16.26 21.38 -5.34
N SER A 161 15.46 22.32 -4.84
CA SER A 161 15.39 22.63 -3.41
C SER A 161 15.05 21.42 -2.52
N PRO A 162 14.06 20.56 -2.85
CA PRO A 162 13.73 19.38 -2.05
C PRO A 162 14.89 18.40 -1.87
N PHE A 163 15.68 18.20 -2.93
CA PHE A 163 16.82 17.31 -2.91
C PHE A 163 18.00 17.91 -2.14
N LEU A 164 18.32 19.18 -2.42
CA LEU A 164 19.43 19.89 -1.76
C LEU A 164 19.20 20.01 -0.25
N SER A 165 17.96 20.25 0.19
CA SER A 165 17.65 20.31 1.63
C SER A 165 17.90 18.98 2.33
N ASN A 166 17.55 17.85 1.71
CA ASN A 166 17.88 16.52 2.24
C ASN A 166 19.39 16.26 2.28
N MET A 167 20.14 16.69 1.27
CA MET A 167 21.61 16.55 1.27
C MET A 167 22.27 17.33 2.40
N LEU A 168 21.80 18.55 2.64
CA LEU A 168 22.30 19.40 3.71
C LEU A 168 21.95 18.88 5.10
N CYS A 169 20.77 18.31 5.27
CA CYS A 169 20.35 17.70 6.53
C CYS A 169 21.03 16.36 6.83
N ARG A 170 21.80 15.77 5.90
CA ARG A 170 22.37 14.42 6.05
C ARG A 170 23.20 14.22 7.33
N ARG A 171 23.95 15.25 7.76
CA ARG A 171 24.72 15.21 9.01
C ARG A 171 23.81 15.36 10.24
N MET A 172 22.83 16.24 10.18
CA MET A 172 21.80 16.39 11.21
C MET A 172 21.02 15.08 11.40
N ASP A 173 20.59 14.46 10.31
CA ASP A 173 19.83 13.20 10.36
C ASP A 173 20.64 12.07 11.00
N ARG A 174 21.96 12.02 10.76
CA ARG A 174 22.85 11.05 11.42
C ARG A 174 22.89 11.31 12.92
N ASP A 175 23.22 12.54 13.31
CA ASP A 175 23.40 12.89 14.72
C ASP A 175 22.07 12.73 15.51
N LEU A 176 20.92 13.07 14.91
CA LEU A 176 19.60 12.87 15.51
C LEU A 176 19.19 11.38 15.57
N THR A 177 19.61 10.58 14.59
CA THR A 177 19.43 9.12 14.66
C THR A 177 20.25 8.52 15.80
N ASP A 178 21.49 8.99 16.00
CA ASP A 178 22.37 8.53 17.06
C ASP A 178 21.86 8.95 18.44
N LEU A 179 21.35 10.18 18.57
CA LEU A 179 20.62 10.65 19.75
C LEU A 179 19.43 9.74 20.07
N ALA A 180 18.57 9.49 19.09
CA ALA A 180 17.39 8.64 19.26
C ALA A 180 17.78 7.22 19.69
N ARG A 181 18.84 6.64 19.09
CA ARG A 181 19.34 5.32 19.45
C ARG A 181 19.80 5.24 20.91
N ARG A 182 20.57 6.23 21.40
CA ARG A 182 21.05 6.26 22.79
C ARG A 182 19.91 6.22 23.80
N TYR A 183 18.81 6.92 23.51
CA TYR A 183 17.65 7.00 24.39
C TYR A 183 16.49 6.07 23.99
N ARG A 184 16.76 5.04 23.16
CA ARG A 184 15.77 4.03 22.71
C ARG A 184 14.49 4.65 22.11
N ALA A 185 14.64 5.78 21.43
CA ALA A 185 13.58 6.44 20.68
C ALA A 185 13.69 6.10 19.18
N THR A 186 12.58 6.23 18.46
CA THR A 186 12.58 6.17 16.99
C THR A 186 12.52 7.59 16.43
N TYR A 187 13.40 7.91 15.49
CA TYR A 187 13.44 9.21 14.82
C TYR A 187 13.12 9.09 13.32
N THR A 188 12.29 10.01 12.82
CA THR A 188 12.12 10.25 11.38
C THR A 188 12.01 11.74 11.05
N ARG A 189 12.27 12.07 9.77
CA ARG A 189 12.11 13.42 9.22
C ARG A 189 11.31 13.41 7.92
N TYR A 190 10.30 14.25 7.84
CA TYR A 190 9.54 14.54 6.62
C TYR A 190 9.68 16.02 6.26
N ALA A 191 10.63 16.34 5.38
CA ALA A 191 11.01 17.72 5.07
C ALA A 191 11.47 18.48 6.34
N ASP A 192 10.69 19.45 6.79
CA ASP A 192 10.86 20.27 8.00
C ASP A 192 10.24 19.66 9.25
N ASP A 193 9.32 18.70 9.11
CA ASP A 193 8.72 17.97 10.23
C ASP A 193 9.69 16.90 10.76
N LEU A 194 10.04 16.98 12.04
CA LEU A 194 10.78 15.96 12.77
C LEU A 194 9.82 15.20 13.69
N THR A 195 9.99 13.89 13.80
CA THR A 195 9.16 13.05 14.69
C THR A 195 10.03 12.10 15.50
N PHE A 196 9.82 12.11 16.81
CA PHE A 196 10.36 11.13 17.75
C PHE A 196 9.22 10.35 18.37
N SER A 197 9.38 9.04 18.54
CA SER A 197 8.45 8.22 19.33
C SER A 197 9.16 7.43 20.41
N PHE A 198 8.48 7.27 21.54
CA PHE A 198 9.02 6.66 22.74
C PHE A 198 8.11 5.53 23.23
N ASN A 199 8.72 4.50 23.82
CA ASN A 199 8.02 3.35 24.40
C ASN A 199 7.83 3.45 25.93
N VAL A 200 8.16 4.59 26.52
CA VAL A 200 8.02 4.84 27.96
C VAL A 200 6.57 5.13 28.32
N ARG A 201 6.05 4.50 29.38
CA ARG A 201 4.61 4.60 29.73
C ARG A 201 4.21 5.92 30.39
N SER A 202 5.13 6.56 31.09
CA SER A 202 4.92 7.82 31.80
C SER A 202 5.77 8.91 31.17
N ALA A 203 5.19 10.12 31.05
CA ALA A 203 5.88 11.29 30.51
C ALA A 203 7.09 11.70 31.36
N GLU A 204 7.07 11.45 32.67
CA GLU A 204 8.19 11.72 33.59
C GLU A 204 9.46 10.91 33.25
N ARG A 205 9.29 9.78 32.54
CA ARG A 205 10.41 8.92 32.10
C ARG A 205 10.87 9.26 30.69
N LEU A 206 10.36 10.33 30.09
CA LEU A 206 10.87 10.79 28.81
C LEU A 206 12.32 11.27 28.98
N PRO A 207 13.20 10.96 28.02
CA PRO A 207 14.59 11.40 28.09
C PRO A 207 14.66 12.92 27.95
N SER A 208 15.06 13.62 29.01
CA SER A 208 15.20 15.08 29.06
C SER A 208 16.15 15.64 27.99
N ALA A 209 17.08 14.82 27.50
CA ALA A 209 17.93 15.14 26.35
C ALA A 209 17.15 15.35 25.04
N ILE A 210 15.96 14.75 24.89
CA ILE A 210 15.12 14.84 23.69
C ILE A 210 13.84 15.63 23.93
N CYS A 211 13.18 15.45 25.08
CA CYS A 211 11.89 16.06 25.39
C CYS A 211 11.80 16.42 26.87
N MET A 212 11.34 17.62 27.17
CA MET A 212 11.02 18.08 28.52
C MET A 212 9.55 18.45 28.59
N VAL A 213 8.92 18.12 29.72
CA VAL A 213 7.52 18.47 30.01
C VAL A 213 7.50 19.12 31.37
N GLU A 214 7.17 20.41 31.41
CA GLU A 214 7.12 21.23 32.63
C GLU A 214 5.76 21.93 32.68
N ASP A 215 5.00 21.74 33.75
CA ASP A 215 3.69 22.36 33.98
C ASP A 215 2.70 22.23 32.79
N GLY A 216 2.74 21.08 32.11
CA GLY A 216 1.91 20.79 30.93
C GLY A 216 2.42 21.41 29.63
N ASN A 217 3.49 22.21 29.66
CA ASN A 217 4.16 22.74 28.47
C ASN A 217 5.24 21.77 27.98
N VAL A 218 5.31 21.60 26.66
CA VAL A 218 6.26 20.70 26.00
C VAL A 218 7.38 21.52 25.38
N ALA A 219 8.63 21.16 25.70
CA ALA A 219 9.82 21.74 25.10
C ALA A 219 10.75 20.65 24.54
N PRO A 220 11.49 20.93 23.45
CA PRO A 220 12.58 20.06 23.04
C PRO A 220 13.66 20.03 24.12
N GLY A 221 14.26 18.85 24.33
CA GLY A 221 15.35 18.65 25.27
C GLY A 221 16.61 19.43 24.92
N THR A 222 17.51 19.60 25.89
CA THR A 222 18.73 20.42 25.76
C THR A 222 19.64 19.90 24.64
N GLU A 223 20.02 18.62 24.68
CA GLU A 223 20.91 18.01 23.68
C GLU A 223 20.30 18.04 22.27
N LEU A 224 19.00 17.77 22.14
CA LEU A 224 18.29 17.88 20.87
C LEU A 224 18.33 19.32 20.33
N THR A 225 18.08 20.30 21.20
CA THR A 225 18.07 21.71 20.86
C THR A 225 19.46 22.17 20.42
N GLU A 226 20.52 21.80 21.15
CA GLU A 226 21.91 22.11 20.80
C GLU A 226 22.32 21.52 19.45
N LEU A 227 21.95 20.26 19.18
CA LEU A 227 22.22 19.64 17.89
C LEU A 227 21.53 20.41 16.74
N ILE A 228 20.24 20.69 16.86
CA ILE A 228 19.48 21.34 15.79
C ILE A 228 19.95 22.80 15.59
N THR A 229 20.10 23.54 16.68
CA THR A 229 20.34 24.99 16.65
C THR A 229 21.81 25.34 16.50
N THR A 230 22.64 24.92 17.46
CA THR A 230 24.03 25.33 17.54
C THR A 230 24.89 24.58 16.53
N LYS A 231 24.73 23.25 16.45
CA LYS A 231 25.56 22.42 15.56
C LYS A 231 25.14 22.48 14.10
N HIS A 232 23.83 22.44 13.82
CA HIS A 232 23.30 22.37 12.45
C HIS A 232 22.67 23.67 11.93
N GLY A 233 22.56 24.70 12.77
CA GLY A 233 22.16 26.04 12.34
C GLY A 233 20.71 26.17 11.88
N PHE A 234 19.80 25.40 12.46
CA PHE A 234 18.35 25.50 12.21
C PHE A 234 17.61 26.03 13.45
N ALA A 235 16.47 26.69 13.25
CA ALA A 235 15.60 27.09 14.36
C ALA A 235 14.42 26.13 14.51
N ILE A 236 14.05 25.81 15.75
CA ILE A 236 12.84 25.04 16.06
C ILE A 236 11.65 26.01 16.16
N ASN A 237 10.48 25.60 15.69
CA ASN A 237 9.25 26.35 15.83
C ASN A 237 8.48 25.93 17.09
N PRO A 238 8.53 26.71 18.18
CA PRO A 238 7.93 26.32 19.46
C PRO A 238 6.40 26.14 19.36
N THR A 239 5.73 26.94 18.53
CA THR A 239 4.26 26.89 18.37
C THR A 239 3.74 25.60 17.70
N LYS A 240 4.64 24.85 17.06
CA LYS A 240 4.32 23.59 16.37
C LYS A 240 4.94 22.37 17.04
N THR A 241 5.74 22.59 18.09
CA THR A 241 6.23 21.54 18.96
C THR A 241 5.05 20.98 19.75
N ARG A 242 4.89 19.67 19.72
CA ARG A 242 3.78 18.99 20.41
C ARG A 242 4.20 17.59 20.85
N LEU A 243 3.73 17.21 22.02
CA LEU A 243 3.82 15.85 22.54
C LEU A 243 2.41 15.27 22.60
N ASN A 244 2.23 14.11 22.00
CA ASN A 244 0.97 13.38 22.06
C ASN A 244 1.22 12.06 22.80
N ASP A 245 0.31 11.68 23.70
CA ASP A 245 0.32 10.37 24.34
C ASP A 245 -0.64 9.38 23.64
N ARG A 246 -0.52 8.10 23.99
CA ARG A 246 -1.33 7.02 23.39
C ARG A 246 -2.80 7.00 23.80
N PHE A 247 -3.16 7.60 24.92
CA PHE A 247 -4.55 7.73 25.36
C PHE A 247 -5.25 8.84 24.57
N GLY A 248 -4.49 9.85 24.16
CA GLY A 248 -4.87 10.84 23.16
C GLY A 248 -4.65 10.38 21.72
N ARG A 249 -4.80 11.33 20.79
CA ARG A 249 -4.58 11.09 19.36
C ARG A 249 -3.10 11.26 19.03
N MET A 250 -2.40 10.16 18.76
CA MET A 250 -1.03 10.21 18.25
C MET A 250 -1.04 10.45 16.74
N GLU A 251 -0.31 11.47 16.27
CA GLU A 251 -0.32 11.87 14.86
C GLU A 251 1.08 12.06 14.27
N VAL A 252 1.30 11.49 13.08
CA VAL A 252 2.53 11.66 12.30
C VAL A 252 2.16 12.09 10.90
N THR A 253 2.66 13.25 10.46
CA THR A 253 2.41 13.79 9.11
C THR A 253 0.93 13.82 8.69
N GLY A 254 0.02 14.04 9.64
CA GLY A 254 -1.43 14.11 9.39
C GLY A 254 -2.17 12.77 9.48
N LEU A 255 -1.48 11.65 9.75
CA LEU A 255 -2.08 10.33 9.95
C LEU A 255 -2.07 9.96 11.44
N THR A 256 -3.16 9.38 11.92
CA THR A 256 -3.22 8.84 13.28
C THR A 256 -2.50 7.50 13.34
N VAL A 257 -1.73 7.23 14.39
CA VAL A 257 -0.85 6.05 14.47
C VAL A 257 -1.02 5.23 15.76
N ASN A 258 -2.12 5.42 16.48
CA ASN A 258 -2.37 4.73 17.74
C ASN A 258 -2.32 3.19 17.62
N ASN A 259 -2.93 2.63 16.56
CA ASN A 259 -2.98 1.19 16.34
C ASN A 259 -2.39 0.82 14.98
N PHE A 260 -2.87 1.47 13.93
CA PHE A 260 -2.37 1.41 12.56
C PHE A 260 -2.48 2.82 11.95
N PRO A 261 -1.70 3.15 10.89
CA PRO A 261 -1.85 4.43 10.21
C PRO A 261 -3.26 4.60 9.66
N ASN A 262 -3.92 5.67 10.06
CA ASN A 262 -5.30 5.91 9.67
C ASN A 262 -5.55 7.39 9.36
N VAL A 263 -6.57 7.65 8.56
CA VAL A 263 -7.07 9.00 8.30
C VAL A 263 -7.96 9.45 9.46
N ARG A 264 -8.05 10.77 9.68
CA ARG A 264 -8.95 11.33 10.71
C ARG A 264 -10.41 10.97 10.42
N ARG A 265 -11.22 10.70 11.45
CA ARG A 265 -12.65 10.39 11.33
C ARG A 265 -13.44 11.40 10.47
N ASN A 266 -13.24 12.69 10.71
CA ASN A 266 -13.86 13.77 9.92
C ASN A 266 -13.52 13.71 8.42
N PHE A 267 -12.41 13.08 8.02
CA PHE A 267 -12.09 12.82 6.61
C PHE A 267 -13.09 11.81 6.03
N ILE A 268 -13.31 10.70 6.71
CA ILE A 268 -14.24 9.64 6.28
C ILE A 268 -15.69 10.13 6.30
N ASP A 269 -16.09 10.84 7.36
CA ASP A 269 -17.48 11.29 7.51
C ASP A 269 -17.89 12.27 6.39
N ARG A 270 -16.95 13.10 5.93
CA ARG A 270 -17.19 13.98 4.77
C ARG A 270 -17.31 13.21 3.44
N ILE A 271 -16.57 12.11 3.27
CA ILE A 271 -16.72 11.23 2.10
C ILE A 271 -18.09 10.57 2.14
N ARG A 272 -18.47 10.00 3.28
CA ARG A 272 -19.78 9.38 3.50
C ARG A 272 -20.91 10.36 3.24
N GLY A 273 -20.83 11.56 3.80
CA GLY A 273 -21.85 12.59 3.59
C GLY A 273 -22.00 12.97 2.11
N ALA A 274 -20.89 13.11 1.38
CA ALA A 274 -20.93 13.43 -0.05
C ALA A 274 -21.47 12.26 -0.90
N LEU A 275 -21.09 11.02 -0.60
CA LEU A 275 -21.63 9.83 -1.27
C LEU A 275 -23.12 9.65 -0.98
N ASN A 276 -23.54 9.82 0.28
CA ASN A 276 -24.96 9.79 0.66
C ASN A 276 -25.76 10.83 -0.14
N ALA A 277 -25.26 12.09 -0.23
CA ALA A 277 -25.96 13.12 -0.98
C ALA A 277 -26.09 12.77 -2.47
N TRP A 278 -25.04 12.21 -3.07
CA TRP A 278 -25.08 11.71 -4.45
C TRP A 278 -26.10 10.58 -4.58
N GLU A 279 -26.00 9.52 -3.77
CA GLU A 279 -26.88 8.35 -3.85
C GLU A 279 -28.36 8.69 -3.62
N THR A 280 -28.66 9.68 -2.77
CA THR A 280 -30.04 10.07 -2.46
C THR A 280 -30.64 11.03 -3.50
N TYR A 281 -29.86 11.99 -4.01
CA TYR A 281 -30.39 13.09 -4.83
C TYR A 281 -29.89 13.08 -6.29
N GLY A 282 -29.04 12.13 -6.66
CA GLY A 282 -28.36 12.08 -7.96
C GLY A 282 -27.15 13.00 -8.05
N TYR A 283 -26.27 12.75 -9.03
CA TYR A 283 -25.02 13.51 -9.17
C TYR A 283 -25.25 15.01 -9.39
N ALA A 284 -26.23 15.39 -10.22
CA ALA A 284 -26.44 16.80 -10.59
C ALA A 284 -26.76 17.68 -9.38
N ALA A 285 -27.68 17.23 -8.52
CA ALA A 285 -28.03 17.95 -7.29
C ALA A 285 -26.86 17.98 -6.29
N ALA A 286 -26.17 16.85 -6.10
CA ALA A 286 -25.02 16.77 -5.22
C ALA A 286 -23.84 17.66 -5.69
N GLN A 287 -23.60 17.73 -7.00
CA GLN A 287 -22.60 18.59 -7.63
C GLN A 287 -22.94 20.07 -7.42
N LEU A 288 -24.20 20.46 -7.61
CA LEU A 288 -24.64 21.85 -7.42
C LEU A 288 -24.44 22.30 -5.97
N GLU A 289 -24.85 21.49 -4.99
CA GLU A 289 -24.62 21.80 -3.57
C GLU A 289 -23.14 21.81 -3.19
N TRP A 290 -22.35 20.92 -3.79
CA TRP A 290 -20.89 20.93 -3.66
C TRP A 290 -20.28 22.24 -4.17
N GLU A 291 -20.72 22.72 -5.34
CA GLU A 291 -20.28 23.99 -5.91
C GLU A 291 -20.66 25.18 -5.04
N LYS A 292 -21.93 25.27 -4.60
CA LYS A 292 -22.39 26.32 -3.67
C LYS A 292 -21.54 26.37 -2.41
N ARG A 293 -21.36 25.22 -1.74
CA ARG A 293 -20.54 25.13 -0.53
C ARG A 293 -19.10 25.59 -0.79
N ASN A 294 -18.48 25.14 -1.87
CA ASN A 294 -17.10 25.52 -2.20
C ASN A 294 -16.98 26.98 -2.62
N ALA A 295 -17.97 27.56 -3.30
CA ALA A 295 -18.00 28.98 -3.64
C ALA A 295 -17.96 29.85 -2.38
N THR A 296 -18.76 29.52 -1.35
CA THR A 296 -18.70 30.18 -0.04
C THR A 296 -17.31 30.04 0.60
N TYR A 297 -16.69 28.86 0.49
CA TYR A 297 -15.33 28.63 1.02
C TYR A 297 -14.21 29.28 0.21
N ILE A 298 -14.41 29.69 -1.05
CA ILE A 298 -13.40 30.44 -1.79
C ILE A 298 -13.14 31.77 -1.06
N ALA A 299 -14.20 32.45 -0.62
CA ALA A 299 -14.14 33.70 0.15
C ALA A 299 -13.74 33.49 1.63
N ALA A 300 -14.02 32.33 2.22
CA ALA A 300 -13.77 32.07 3.64
C ALA A 300 -12.27 31.94 4.04
N PRO A 301 -11.91 32.15 5.33
CA PRO A 301 -10.57 31.88 5.85
C PRO A 301 -10.09 30.46 5.51
N TYR A 302 -8.79 30.28 5.24
CA TYR A 302 -8.26 28.98 4.78
C TYR A 302 -8.62 27.82 5.73
N ILE A 303 -8.67 28.09 7.04
CA ILE A 303 -8.90 27.09 8.08
C ILE A 303 -10.31 26.47 8.01
N THR A 304 -11.30 27.24 7.52
CA THR A 304 -12.71 26.83 7.43
C THR A 304 -13.04 26.13 6.13
N LYS A 305 -12.16 26.18 5.11
CA LYS A 305 -12.41 25.59 3.79
C LYS A 305 -12.62 24.08 3.88
N LEU A 306 -13.75 23.61 3.36
CA LEU A 306 -13.99 22.19 3.12
C LEU A 306 -12.89 21.68 2.17
N TRP A 307 -12.14 20.67 2.62
CA TRP A 307 -11.08 20.05 1.81
C TRP A 307 -9.97 20.95 1.26
N ARG A 308 -9.60 22.03 1.98
CA ARG A 308 -8.35 22.85 2.02
C ARG A 308 -7.41 23.01 0.78
N ARG A 309 -7.18 22.00 -0.06
CA ARG A 309 -6.22 21.99 -1.20
C ARG A 309 -6.86 22.18 -2.59
N GLN A 310 -8.20 22.19 -2.69
CA GLN A 310 -8.90 22.02 -3.97
C GLN A 310 -9.10 23.28 -4.82
N THR A 311 -8.87 24.48 -4.27
CA THR A 311 -9.19 25.77 -4.91
C THR A 311 -7.98 26.47 -5.51
N ARG A 312 -6.90 25.73 -5.83
CA ARG A 312 -5.69 26.34 -6.44
C ARG A 312 -5.92 26.82 -7.87
N ALA A 313 -6.77 26.12 -8.61
CA ALA A 313 -7.36 26.67 -9.81
C ALA A 313 -8.64 27.40 -9.38
N ASN A 314 -8.92 28.59 -9.90
CA ASN A 314 -10.08 29.40 -9.53
C ASN A 314 -11.43 28.78 -9.97
N PHE A 315 -11.50 27.46 -10.13
CA PHE A 315 -12.71 26.70 -10.42
C PHE A 315 -12.92 25.62 -9.34
N VAL A 316 -14.17 25.31 -9.05
CA VAL A 316 -14.52 24.21 -8.14
C VAL A 316 -14.32 22.88 -8.87
N PRO A 317 -13.51 21.94 -8.37
CA PRO A 317 -13.36 20.64 -9.01
C PRO A 317 -14.66 19.84 -8.92
N LYS A 318 -14.94 19.03 -9.94
CA LYS A 318 -16.07 18.09 -9.96
C LYS A 318 -16.06 17.16 -8.73
N LEU A 319 -17.20 16.99 -8.08
CA LEU A 319 -17.39 16.18 -6.88
C LEU A 319 -16.89 14.75 -7.07
N LYS A 320 -17.16 14.15 -8.24
CA LYS A 320 -16.69 12.79 -8.56
C LYS A 320 -15.16 12.65 -8.51
N ASN A 321 -14.43 13.60 -9.09
CA ASN A 321 -12.96 13.59 -9.10
C ASN A 321 -12.41 13.80 -7.69
N VAL A 322 -13.09 14.62 -6.89
CA VAL A 322 -12.77 14.82 -5.48
C VAL A 322 -12.94 13.52 -4.70
N LEU A 323 -14.10 12.87 -4.80
CA LEU A 323 -14.38 11.60 -4.12
C LEU A 323 -13.39 10.52 -4.56
N TRP A 324 -13.13 10.40 -5.85
CA TRP A 324 -12.18 9.45 -6.41
C TRP A 324 -10.77 9.61 -5.80
N GLY A 325 -10.20 10.81 -5.85
CA GLY A 325 -8.88 11.07 -5.28
C GLY A 325 -8.82 10.89 -3.75
N LYS A 326 -9.92 11.18 -3.04
CA LYS A 326 -10.02 10.99 -1.59
C LYS A 326 -10.09 9.51 -1.23
N LEU A 327 -10.86 8.72 -1.97
CA LEU A 327 -10.96 7.27 -1.76
C LEU A 327 -9.64 6.58 -2.09
N LEU A 328 -8.93 6.98 -3.14
CA LEU A 328 -7.57 6.50 -3.39
C LEU A 328 -6.58 6.86 -2.28
N PHE A 329 -6.74 8.02 -1.65
CA PHE A 329 -5.95 8.36 -0.46
C PHE A 329 -6.29 7.46 0.74
N VAL A 330 -7.56 7.10 0.94
CA VAL A 330 -7.95 6.10 1.95
C VAL A 330 -7.31 4.75 1.62
N ARG A 331 -7.38 4.29 0.36
CA ARG A 331 -6.73 3.06 -0.12
C ARG A 331 -5.23 3.06 0.17
N MET A 332 -4.56 4.18 -0.13
CA MET A 332 -3.13 4.33 0.12
C MET A 332 -2.81 4.15 1.60
N VAL A 333 -3.59 4.78 2.50
CA VAL A 333 -3.32 4.80 3.94
C VAL A 333 -3.71 3.50 4.64
N ARG A 334 -4.90 2.98 4.36
CA ARG A 334 -5.49 1.83 5.07
C ARG A 334 -5.22 0.49 4.40
N GLY A 335 -4.84 0.49 3.12
CA GLY A 335 -4.60 -0.71 2.32
C GLY A 335 -5.72 -0.99 1.32
N LYS A 336 -5.39 -1.83 0.33
CA LYS A 336 -6.29 -2.21 -0.78
C LYS A 336 -7.41 -3.17 -0.35
N GLU A 337 -7.16 -3.99 0.67
CA GLU A 337 -8.07 -5.00 1.23
C GLU A 337 -8.92 -4.44 2.40
N ASP A 338 -8.72 -3.17 2.79
CA ASP A 338 -9.42 -2.60 3.93
C ASP A 338 -10.94 -2.46 3.67
N ALA A 339 -11.74 -3.04 4.56
CA ALA A 339 -13.20 -3.10 4.43
C ALA A 339 -13.86 -1.71 4.36
N LEU A 340 -13.32 -0.69 5.04
CA LEU A 340 -13.86 0.66 4.95
C LEU A 340 -13.62 1.25 3.55
N TYR A 341 -12.41 1.08 3.00
CA TYR A 341 -12.12 1.50 1.64
C TYR A 341 -13.00 0.78 0.61
N THR A 342 -13.00 -0.56 0.62
CA THR A 342 -13.70 -1.35 -0.41
C THR A 342 -15.19 -1.04 -0.44
N ARG A 343 -15.87 -0.94 0.72
CA ARG A 343 -17.29 -0.54 0.79
C ARG A 343 -17.55 0.84 0.20
N LEU A 344 -16.73 1.84 0.54
CA LEU A 344 -16.92 3.20 0.02
C LEU A 344 -16.59 3.31 -1.47
N ALA A 345 -15.61 2.54 -1.95
CA ALA A 345 -15.25 2.47 -3.36
C ALA A 345 -16.34 1.77 -4.19
N GLU A 346 -16.93 0.68 -3.69
CA GLU A 346 -18.08 0.03 -4.32
C GLU A 346 -19.27 0.96 -4.43
N ARG A 347 -19.59 1.68 -3.34
CA ARG A 347 -20.62 2.73 -3.33
C ARG A 347 -20.38 3.79 -4.39
N TYR A 348 -19.15 4.33 -4.46
CA TYR A 348 -18.79 5.29 -5.51
C TYR A 348 -18.95 4.71 -6.92
N ASN A 349 -18.44 3.50 -7.18
CA ASN A 349 -18.52 2.86 -8.49
C ASN A 349 -19.98 2.58 -8.89
N LYS A 350 -20.81 2.14 -7.94
CA LYS A 350 -22.25 1.94 -8.13
C LYS A 350 -22.98 3.26 -8.41
N ALA A 351 -22.70 4.31 -7.63
CA ALA A 351 -23.27 5.63 -7.85
C ALA A 351 -22.92 6.16 -9.24
N CYS A 352 -21.66 6.04 -9.67
CA CYS A 352 -21.25 6.43 -11.02
C CYS A 352 -21.94 5.60 -12.11
N ALA A 353 -22.10 4.29 -11.92
CA ALA A 353 -22.76 3.41 -12.89
C ALA A 353 -24.28 3.66 -13.00
N ALA A 354 -24.90 4.15 -11.91
CA ALA A 354 -26.31 4.49 -11.87
C ALA A 354 -26.64 5.82 -12.56
N GLU A 355 -25.64 6.66 -12.84
CA GLU A 355 -25.83 7.91 -13.58
C GLU A 355 -26.14 7.61 -15.04
N GLN A 356 -27.44 7.53 -15.36
CA GLN A 356 -27.97 7.38 -16.70
C GLN A 356 -28.45 8.74 -17.22
N GLY A 357 -28.07 9.10 -18.45
CA GLY A 357 -28.48 10.37 -19.05
C GLY A 357 -28.23 10.40 -20.56
N THR A 358 -28.70 11.45 -21.22
CA THR A 358 -28.52 11.69 -22.66
C THR A 358 -27.06 11.93 -23.05
N VAL A 359 -26.24 12.41 -22.11
CA VAL A 359 -24.80 12.56 -22.26
C VAL A 359 -24.09 11.50 -21.41
N PRO A 360 -23.12 10.75 -21.97
CA PRO A 360 -22.37 9.76 -21.21
C PRO A 360 -21.68 10.36 -19.98
N PHE A 361 -21.98 9.82 -18.80
CA PHE A 361 -21.27 10.19 -17.59
C PHE A 361 -19.88 9.53 -17.59
N VAL A 362 -18.85 10.29 -17.97
CA VAL A 362 -17.46 9.78 -18.02
C VAL A 362 -16.85 9.73 -16.61
N TYR A 363 -16.39 8.58 -16.15
CA TYR A 363 -15.73 8.41 -14.86
C TYR A 363 -14.66 7.32 -14.88
N GLU A 364 -13.70 7.42 -13.95
CA GLU A 364 -12.75 6.35 -13.68
C GLU A 364 -13.26 5.49 -12.52
N LYS A 365 -13.30 4.17 -12.72
CA LYS A 365 -13.64 3.22 -11.65
C LYS A 365 -12.53 3.19 -10.61
N LEU A 366 -12.92 3.14 -9.34
CA LEU A 366 -11.98 2.86 -8.26
C LEU A 366 -11.60 1.38 -8.27
N PRO A 367 -10.31 1.05 -8.04
CA PRO A 367 -9.86 -0.33 -7.93
C PRO A 367 -10.35 -0.94 -6.62
N ILE A 368 -11.00 -2.10 -6.67
CA ILE A 368 -11.59 -2.78 -5.51
C ILE A 368 -11.11 -4.22 -5.52
N GLU A 369 -10.55 -4.65 -4.39
CA GLU A 369 -10.24 -6.06 -4.18
C GLU A 369 -11.55 -6.77 -3.74
N PRO A 370 -11.95 -7.87 -4.39
CA PRO A 370 -13.16 -8.62 -4.06
C PRO A 370 -12.95 -9.49 -2.81
N VAL A 371 -12.62 -8.84 -1.70
CA VAL A 371 -12.31 -9.50 -0.42
C VAL A 371 -13.60 -9.69 0.38
N VAL A 372 -13.69 -10.79 1.11
CA VAL A 372 -14.74 -11.03 2.10
C VAL A 372 -14.58 -10.10 3.30
N ARG A 373 -15.67 -9.53 3.80
CA ARG A 373 -15.66 -8.50 4.86
C ARG A 373 -16.88 -8.52 5.78
N ASP A 374 -17.88 -9.33 5.44
CA ASP A 374 -19.17 -9.50 6.11
C ASP A 374 -19.82 -10.81 5.64
N TYR A 375 -20.85 -11.27 6.36
CA TYR A 375 -21.58 -12.51 6.08
C TYR A 375 -22.06 -12.62 4.63
N GLY A 376 -22.63 -11.55 4.07
CA GLY A 376 -23.13 -11.55 2.69
C GLY A 376 -22.01 -11.74 1.67
N SER A 377 -20.89 -11.01 1.84
CA SER A 377 -19.73 -11.18 0.97
C SER A 377 -19.03 -12.54 1.12
N ALA A 378 -19.23 -13.25 2.23
CA ALA A 378 -18.69 -14.60 2.43
C ALA A 378 -19.44 -15.63 1.59
N GLU A 379 -20.74 -15.43 1.33
CA GLU A 379 -21.54 -16.30 0.46
C GLU A 379 -21.00 -16.32 -0.99
N ASP A 380 -20.35 -15.26 -1.44
CA ASP A 380 -19.70 -15.17 -2.77
C ASP A 380 -18.29 -15.79 -2.79
N ALA A 381 -17.80 -16.35 -1.69
CA ALA A 381 -16.43 -16.88 -1.54
C ALA A 381 -16.36 -18.31 -1.03
N VAL A 382 -17.49 -18.87 -0.56
CA VAL A 382 -17.60 -20.26 -0.06
C VAL A 382 -18.57 -21.01 -0.96
N PHE A 383 -18.12 -22.14 -1.48
CA PHE A 383 -18.80 -22.96 -2.49
C PHE A 383 -18.93 -24.39 -1.98
N VAL A 384 -20.01 -25.06 -2.39
CA VAL A 384 -20.11 -26.50 -2.19
C VAL A 384 -19.24 -27.17 -3.24
N LEU A 385 -18.31 -27.99 -2.78
CA LEU A 385 -17.55 -28.88 -3.65
C LEU A 385 -18.35 -30.16 -3.84
N GLU A 386 -18.62 -30.54 -5.07
CA GLU A 386 -19.26 -31.81 -5.39
C GLU A 386 -18.44 -32.53 -6.44
N TRP A 387 -18.23 -33.83 -6.24
CA TRP A 387 -17.74 -34.69 -7.30
C TRP A 387 -18.46 -36.02 -7.33
N MET A 388 -18.57 -36.56 -8.52
CA MET A 388 -19.11 -37.90 -8.76
C MET A 388 -18.30 -38.60 -9.84
N GLY A 389 -18.29 -39.92 -9.80
CA GLY A 389 -17.75 -40.74 -10.87
C GLY A 389 -18.16 -42.18 -10.71
N ASP A 390 -17.92 -42.94 -11.77
CA ASP A 390 -18.24 -44.36 -11.82
C ASP A 390 -17.03 -45.16 -11.34
N TYR A 391 -17.21 -45.99 -10.33
CA TYR A 391 -16.16 -46.86 -9.81
C TYR A 391 -16.17 -48.21 -10.54
N HIS A 392 -15.05 -48.51 -11.18
CA HIS A 392 -14.85 -49.71 -11.97
C HIS A 392 -13.70 -50.53 -11.37
N SER A 393 -14.03 -51.67 -10.76
CA SER A 393 -13.05 -52.62 -10.23
C SER A 393 -12.20 -53.28 -11.33
N SER A 394 -12.71 -53.29 -12.57
CA SER A 394 -12.04 -53.79 -13.77
C SER A 394 -12.63 -53.14 -15.04
N PRO A 395 -11.90 -53.09 -16.18
CA PRO A 395 -12.40 -52.47 -17.41
C PRO A 395 -13.75 -53.05 -17.85
N GLY A 396 -14.76 -52.19 -17.98
CA GLY A 396 -16.11 -52.57 -18.39
C GLY A 396 -17.03 -53.07 -17.27
N VAL A 397 -16.55 -53.14 -16.02
CA VAL A 397 -17.37 -53.52 -14.85
C VAL A 397 -17.72 -52.27 -14.07
N PHE A 398 -18.99 -51.86 -14.10
CA PHE A 398 -19.53 -50.80 -13.25
C PHE A 398 -20.00 -51.40 -11.92
N GLU A 399 -19.42 -50.96 -10.80
CA GLU A 399 -19.78 -51.44 -9.46
C GLU A 399 -20.72 -50.46 -8.75
N ASP A 400 -20.31 -49.19 -8.67
CA ASP A 400 -21.01 -48.17 -7.89
C ASP A 400 -20.76 -46.77 -8.46
N MET A 401 -21.69 -45.86 -8.21
CA MET A 401 -21.50 -44.43 -8.47
C MET A 401 -21.06 -43.79 -7.16
N VAL A 402 -19.81 -43.34 -7.13
CA VAL A 402 -19.24 -42.68 -5.96
C VAL A 402 -19.55 -41.20 -6.05
N CYS A 403 -20.03 -40.62 -4.95
CA CYS A 403 -20.15 -39.18 -4.80
C CYS A 403 -19.55 -38.71 -3.48
N SER A 404 -19.02 -37.48 -3.49
CA SER A 404 -18.52 -36.83 -2.30
C SER A 404 -18.82 -35.34 -2.38
N GLN A 405 -19.02 -34.75 -1.21
CA GLN A 405 -19.40 -33.37 -1.06
C GLN A 405 -18.73 -32.76 0.17
N GLY A 406 -18.35 -31.48 0.06
CA GLY A 406 -17.83 -30.73 1.18
C GLY A 406 -17.79 -29.23 0.90
N THR A 407 -16.99 -28.50 1.68
CA THR A 407 -16.83 -27.07 1.50
C THR A 407 -15.51 -26.77 0.80
N ALA A 408 -15.55 -25.83 -0.15
CA ALA A 408 -14.38 -25.19 -0.71
C ALA A 408 -14.53 -23.67 -0.59
N PHE A 409 -13.43 -22.94 -0.32
CA PHE A 409 -13.48 -21.48 -0.26
C PHE A 409 -12.31 -20.84 -0.99
N ALA A 410 -12.55 -19.70 -1.63
CA ALA A 410 -11.53 -18.94 -2.33
C ALA A 410 -10.63 -18.21 -1.33
N TYR A 411 -9.31 -18.33 -1.48
CA TYR A 411 -8.35 -17.86 -0.50
C TYR A 411 -7.18 -17.09 -1.12
N ARG A 412 -6.87 -15.92 -0.55
CA ARG A 412 -5.81 -14.94 -0.95
C ARG A 412 -5.98 -14.29 -2.32
N GLU A 413 -6.57 -14.97 -3.28
CA GLU A 413 -6.82 -14.48 -4.62
C GLU A 413 -8.04 -15.14 -5.25
N LEU A 414 -8.50 -14.56 -6.36
CA LEU A 414 -9.57 -15.15 -7.16
C LEU A 414 -9.10 -16.47 -7.79
N ASN A 415 -10.03 -17.41 -7.90
CA ASN A 415 -9.86 -18.70 -8.55
C ASN A 415 -8.81 -19.63 -7.92
N LEU A 416 -8.52 -19.42 -6.63
CA LEU A 416 -7.71 -20.33 -5.82
C LEU A 416 -8.55 -20.80 -4.63
N PHE A 417 -9.11 -22.00 -4.75
CA PHE A 417 -9.95 -22.61 -3.73
C PHE A 417 -9.15 -23.56 -2.86
N VAL A 418 -9.49 -23.58 -1.58
CA VAL A 418 -8.94 -24.49 -0.57
C VAL A 418 -10.06 -25.39 -0.09
N THR A 419 -9.74 -26.67 0.04
CA THR A 419 -10.62 -27.71 0.61
C THR A 419 -9.77 -28.82 1.25
N CYS A 420 -10.40 -29.84 1.80
CA CYS A 420 -9.70 -31.01 2.36
C CYS A 420 -9.33 -32.04 1.28
N ASP A 421 -8.20 -32.74 1.45
CA ASP A 421 -7.80 -33.82 0.55
C ASP A 421 -8.72 -35.04 0.67
N HIS A 422 -9.14 -35.38 1.89
CA HIS A 422 -10.03 -36.51 2.14
C HIS A 422 -11.39 -36.38 1.45
N LEU A 423 -11.79 -35.18 1.03
CA LEU A 423 -13.00 -35.01 0.22
C LEU A 423 -12.84 -35.60 -1.18
N LEU A 424 -11.60 -35.73 -1.68
CA LEU A 424 -11.24 -36.33 -2.96
C LEU A 424 -10.77 -37.78 -2.83
N SER A 425 -10.19 -38.19 -1.69
CA SER A 425 -9.65 -39.54 -1.46
C SER A 425 -10.49 -40.45 -0.55
N GLY A 426 -11.43 -39.90 0.21
CA GLY A 426 -12.10 -40.61 1.31
C GLY A 426 -13.54 -41.04 1.03
N ALA A 427 -14.00 -40.98 -0.22
CA ALA A 427 -15.33 -41.47 -0.59
C ALA A 427 -15.34 -43.00 -0.61
N LYS A 428 -16.49 -43.63 -0.37
CA LYS A 428 -16.59 -45.09 -0.32
C LYS A 428 -17.39 -45.63 -1.51
N ALA A 429 -16.82 -46.58 -2.23
CA ALA A 429 -17.49 -47.36 -3.28
C ALA A 429 -17.92 -48.72 -2.74
N LYS A 430 -19.12 -49.18 -3.08
CA LYS A 430 -19.56 -50.55 -2.79
C LYS A 430 -19.12 -51.49 -3.90
N VAL A 431 -18.39 -52.54 -3.52
CA VAL A 431 -17.95 -53.60 -4.44
C VAL A 431 -18.46 -54.92 -3.87
N GLY A 432 -19.58 -55.39 -4.42
CA GLY A 432 -20.33 -56.51 -3.82
C GLY A 432 -20.77 -56.20 -2.38
N THR A 433 -20.22 -56.94 -1.41
CA THR A 433 -20.48 -56.77 0.04
C THR A 433 -19.43 -55.94 0.77
N PHE A 434 -18.39 -55.47 0.08
CA PHE A 434 -17.29 -54.70 0.66
C PHE A 434 -17.41 -53.22 0.33
N GLU A 435 -16.87 -52.36 1.21
CA GLU A 435 -16.66 -50.95 0.93
C GLU A 435 -15.17 -50.71 0.69
N VAL A 436 -14.84 -50.02 -0.41
CA VAL A 436 -13.47 -49.65 -0.76
C VAL A 436 -13.38 -48.13 -0.81
N GLU A 437 -12.27 -47.56 -0.33
CA GLU A 437 -12.01 -46.13 -0.49
C GLU A 437 -11.71 -45.80 -1.95
N ALA A 438 -12.42 -44.81 -2.48
CA ALA A 438 -12.33 -44.33 -3.83
C ALA A 438 -11.65 -42.96 -3.85
N ASP A 439 -10.55 -42.88 -4.59
CA ASP A 439 -9.84 -41.64 -4.84
C ASP A 439 -10.21 -41.08 -6.22
N TYR A 440 -10.53 -39.79 -6.28
CA TYR A 440 -10.87 -39.06 -7.50
C TYR A 440 -9.82 -39.22 -8.62
N ASP A 441 -8.53 -39.33 -8.29
CA ASP A 441 -7.45 -39.49 -9.27
C ASP A 441 -7.13 -40.96 -9.57
N ALA A 442 -7.80 -41.91 -8.92
CA ALA A 442 -7.64 -43.34 -9.16
C ALA A 442 -8.01 -43.72 -10.60
N LYS A 443 -7.41 -44.80 -11.12
CA LYS A 443 -7.67 -45.32 -12.47
C LYS A 443 -9.04 -46.00 -12.58
N GLU A 444 -9.48 -46.52 -11.44
CA GLU A 444 -10.75 -47.17 -11.18
C GLU A 444 -11.92 -46.17 -11.29
N MET A 445 -11.64 -44.87 -11.17
CA MET A 445 -12.64 -43.81 -11.29
C MET A 445 -12.72 -43.27 -12.72
N VAL A 446 -13.85 -43.53 -13.40
CA VAL A 446 -14.15 -43.05 -14.75
C VAL A 446 -15.36 -42.11 -14.77
N ASN A 447 -15.62 -41.45 -15.92
CA ASN A 447 -16.73 -40.49 -16.10
C ASN A 447 -16.84 -39.42 -15.01
N LYS A 448 -15.67 -38.96 -14.54
CA LYS A 448 -15.55 -38.06 -13.39
C LYS A 448 -16.09 -36.67 -13.69
N THR A 449 -16.80 -36.10 -12.74
CA THR A 449 -17.12 -34.67 -12.71
C THR A 449 -16.72 -34.08 -11.37
N LEU A 450 -16.19 -32.86 -11.40
CA LEU A 450 -15.84 -32.06 -10.24
C LEU A 450 -16.43 -30.68 -10.44
N GLN A 451 -17.21 -30.21 -9.47
CA GLN A 451 -18.00 -29.00 -9.57
C GLN A 451 -17.88 -28.13 -8.32
N LEU A 452 -17.91 -26.82 -8.54
CA LEU A 452 -18.11 -25.83 -7.49
C LEU A 452 -19.50 -25.24 -7.66
N VAL A 453 -20.33 -25.39 -6.63
CA VAL A 453 -21.72 -24.93 -6.64
C VAL A 453 -21.84 -23.69 -5.76
N HIS A 454 -22.35 -22.60 -6.33
CA HIS A 454 -22.64 -21.39 -5.58
C HIS A 454 -23.98 -21.55 -4.86
N PRO A 455 -24.00 -21.45 -3.52
CA PRO A 455 -25.17 -21.84 -2.73
C PRO A 455 -26.38 -20.95 -3.00
N PHE A 456 -26.16 -19.64 -3.17
CA PHE A 456 -27.24 -18.69 -3.40
C PHE A 456 -27.79 -18.69 -4.84
N THR A 457 -26.94 -18.60 -5.85
CA THR A 457 -27.39 -18.54 -7.25
C THR A 457 -27.78 -19.90 -7.82
N LYS A 458 -27.43 -21.00 -7.12
CA LYS A 458 -27.61 -22.39 -7.55
C LYS A 458 -26.92 -22.72 -8.87
N GLN A 459 -25.98 -21.87 -9.28
CA GLN A 459 -25.15 -22.11 -10.44
C GLN A 459 -24.02 -23.05 -10.05
N SER A 460 -23.71 -23.97 -10.96
CA SER A 460 -22.60 -24.91 -10.82
C SER A 460 -21.62 -24.69 -11.96
N TRP A 461 -20.33 -24.77 -11.66
CA TRP A 461 -19.26 -24.66 -12.65
C TRP A 461 -18.28 -25.83 -12.53
N PRO A 462 -17.75 -26.33 -13.66
CA PRO A 462 -16.66 -27.29 -13.65
C PRO A 462 -15.45 -26.76 -12.88
N ALA A 463 -14.80 -27.65 -12.16
CA ALA A 463 -13.60 -27.37 -11.41
C ALA A 463 -12.50 -28.40 -11.68
N LYS A 464 -11.27 -28.03 -11.37
CA LYS A 464 -10.08 -28.89 -11.50
C LYS A 464 -9.24 -28.84 -10.25
N VAL A 465 -8.61 -29.97 -9.96
CA VAL A 465 -7.61 -30.08 -8.90
C VAL A 465 -6.29 -29.49 -9.38
N LEU A 466 -5.72 -28.58 -8.58
CA LEU A 466 -4.44 -27.94 -8.86
C LEU A 466 -3.28 -28.62 -8.11
N TYR A 467 -3.55 -29.09 -6.90
CA TYR A 467 -2.57 -29.67 -5.99
C TYR A 467 -3.27 -30.41 -4.85
N ARG A 468 -2.65 -31.48 -4.36
CA ARG A 468 -3.14 -32.29 -3.25
C ARG A 468 -2.02 -32.60 -2.27
N ASN A 469 -2.34 -32.64 -0.98
CA ASN A 469 -1.42 -33.02 0.07
C ASN A 469 -2.16 -33.82 1.14
N ALA A 470 -2.08 -35.14 1.04
CA ALA A 470 -2.73 -36.06 1.98
C ALA A 470 -2.23 -35.90 3.43
N GLN A 471 -0.93 -35.61 3.63
CA GLN A 471 -0.36 -35.45 4.98
C GLN A 471 -0.99 -34.30 5.76
N LEU A 472 -1.26 -33.17 5.09
CA LEU A 472 -1.88 -32.00 5.70
C LEU A 472 -3.40 -31.98 5.52
N ASP A 473 -3.97 -32.98 4.84
CA ASP A 473 -5.38 -33.04 4.46
C ASP A 473 -5.85 -31.76 3.73
N ILE A 474 -5.11 -31.34 2.69
CA ILE A 474 -5.42 -30.15 1.91
C ILE A 474 -5.40 -30.44 0.41
N ALA A 475 -6.41 -29.94 -0.30
CA ALA A 475 -6.42 -29.83 -1.75
C ALA A 475 -6.64 -28.38 -2.20
N LEU A 476 -5.97 -28.00 -3.28
CA LEU A 476 -6.16 -26.73 -3.98
C LEU A 476 -6.93 -26.98 -5.27
N ILE A 477 -7.95 -26.17 -5.53
CA ILE A 477 -8.88 -26.32 -6.65
C ILE A 477 -9.04 -24.97 -7.37
N ALA A 478 -9.38 -25.00 -8.66
CA ALA A 478 -9.80 -23.83 -9.43
C ALA A 478 -11.02 -24.16 -10.29
N PHE A 479 -11.76 -23.12 -10.70
CA PHE A 479 -12.68 -23.25 -11.82
C PHE A 479 -11.94 -23.70 -13.07
N ASP A 480 -12.49 -24.68 -13.78
CA ASP A 480 -11.93 -25.17 -15.04
C ASP A 480 -12.50 -24.43 -16.24
N MET A 481 -12.25 -23.12 -16.27
CA MET A 481 -12.68 -22.24 -17.34
C MET A 481 -11.75 -21.02 -17.48
N PRO A 482 -11.59 -20.46 -18.68
CA PRO A 482 -10.68 -19.33 -18.91
C PRO A 482 -11.04 -18.06 -18.12
N GLN A 483 -12.34 -17.83 -17.87
CA GLN A 483 -12.83 -16.69 -17.11
C GLN A 483 -13.69 -17.20 -15.95
N PRO A 484 -13.19 -17.17 -14.71
CA PRO A 484 -13.96 -17.63 -13.56
C PRO A 484 -15.19 -16.72 -13.34
N PRO A 485 -16.30 -17.26 -12.81
CA PRO A 485 -17.47 -16.46 -12.46
C PRO A 485 -17.09 -15.36 -11.45
N PRO A 486 -17.83 -14.24 -11.38
CA PRO A 486 -17.62 -13.24 -10.34
C PRO A 486 -17.77 -13.86 -8.95
N HIS A 487 -16.71 -13.78 -8.15
CA HIS A 487 -16.67 -14.31 -6.78
C HIS A 487 -15.73 -13.45 -5.93
N ARG A 488 -15.68 -13.74 -4.64
CA ARG A 488 -14.80 -13.10 -3.66
C ARG A 488 -13.80 -14.09 -3.09
N TYR A 489 -12.80 -13.59 -2.37
CA TYR A 489 -11.83 -14.42 -1.66
C TYR A 489 -11.62 -13.94 -0.22
N PHE A 490 -11.27 -14.87 0.66
CA PHE A 490 -10.88 -14.56 2.02
C PHE A 490 -9.42 -14.13 2.11
N ALA A 491 -9.15 -13.10 2.91
CA ALA A 491 -7.79 -12.73 3.28
C ALA A 491 -7.26 -13.60 4.43
N ALA A 492 -5.95 -13.75 4.53
CA ALA A 492 -5.30 -14.38 5.68
C ALA A 492 -5.34 -13.47 6.91
N MET A 493 -5.32 -14.06 8.11
CA MET A 493 -4.98 -13.28 9.31
C MET A 493 -3.54 -12.76 9.22
N GLU A 494 -3.29 -11.64 9.90
CA GLU A 494 -1.92 -11.06 9.98
C GLU A 494 -1.06 -11.72 11.06
N ASN A 495 -1.70 -12.27 12.09
CA ASN A 495 -1.03 -12.89 13.23
C ASN A 495 -1.76 -14.19 13.58
N SER A 496 -1.04 -15.14 14.18
CA SER A 496 -1.61 -16.40 14.68
C SER A 496 -2.82 -16.16 15.56
N ILE A 497 -3.86 -16.97 15.36
CA ILE A 497 -5.04 -16.96 16.23
C ILE A 497 -4.64 -17.41 17.65
N ARG A 498 -5.23 -16.77 18.66
CA ARG A 498 -4.95 -17.07 20.06
C ARG A 498 -6.02 -17.97 20.66
N VAL A 499 -5.63 -18.78 21.62
CA VAL A 499 -6.57 -19.54 22.47
C VAL A 499 -7.61 -18.59 23.10
N ARG A 500 -8.84 -19.07 23.22
CA ARG A 500 -10.05 -18.35 23.68
C ARG A 500 -10.54 -17.21 22.78
N THR A 501 -9.97 -17.05 21.59
CA THR A 501 -10.50 -16.10 20.59
C THR A 501 -11.77 -16.68 19.97
N SER A 502 -12.82 -15.88 19.88
CA SER A 502 -14.02 -16.23 19.11
C SER A 502 -13.73 -16.16 17.62
N GLY A 503 -14.36 -17.05 16.85
CA GLY A 503 -14.34 -17.03 15.40
C GLY A 503 -15.61 -17.68 14.84
N ILE A 504 -15.64 -17.79 13.52
CA ILE A 504 -16.80 -18.31 12.79
C ILE A 504 -16.32 -19.42 11.88
N LEU A 505 -16.83 -20.63 12.07
CA LEU A 505 -16.68 -21.72 11.12
C LEU A 505 -17.76 -21.57 10.04
N ILE A 506 -17.35 -21.55 8.78
CA ILE A 506 -18.25 -21.43 7.63
C ILE A 506 -18.20 -22.74 6.84
N GLY A 507 -19.35 -23.31 6.56
CA GLY A 507 -19.45 -24.55 5.79
C GLY A 507 -20.88 -24.91 5.45
N PHE A 508 -21.10 -26.11 4.91
CA PHE A 508 -22.43 -26.58 4.52
C PHE A 508 -22.79 -27.89 5.22
N PRO A 509 -22.96 -27.88 6.56
CA PRO A 509 -23.33 -29.08 7.26
C PRO A 509 -24.74 -29.52 6.81
N ALA A 510 -24.89 -30.79 6.46
CA ALA A 510 -26.16 -31.33 5.95
C ALA A 510 -26.72 -30.59 4.71
N TYR A 511 -25.85 -30.18 3.78
CA TYR A 511 -26.28 -29.60 2.50
C TYR A 511 -27.23 -30.54 1.76
N LYS A 512 -28.50 -30.17 1.79
CA LYS A 512 -29.61 -30.77 1.04
C LYS A 512 -30.53 -29.62 0.66
N ASN A 513 -31.20 -29.70 -0.49
CA ASN A 513 -32.17 -28.69 -0.94
C ASN A 513 -31.63 -27.25 -1.11
N TRP A 514 -30.35 -27.08 -1.47
CA TRP A 514 -29.75 -25.76 -1.77
C TRP A 514 -29.70 -24.78 -0.59
N ASN A 515 -29.50 -25.31 0.63
CA ASN A 515 -29.37 -24.50 1.83
C ASN A 515 -28.15 -23.56 1.77
N ARG A 516 -28.26 -22.41 2.47
CA ARG A 516 -27.17 -21.43 2.64
C ARG A 516 -26.04 -21.99 3.50
N PRO A 517 -24.82 -21.39 3.47
CA PRO A 517 -23.76 -21.79 4.39
C PRO A 517 -24.17 -21.50 5.83
N ASP A 518 -23.81 -22.41 6.73
CA ASP A 518 -23.92 -22.18 8.16
C ASP A 518 -22.73 -21.33 8.61
N PHE A 519 -23.02 -20.37 9.50
CA PHE A 519 -22.02 -19.55 10.17
C PHE A 519 -22.03 -19.92 11.66
N LEU A 520 -21.19 -20.88 12.03
CA LEU A 520 -21.14 -21.42 13.38
C LEU A 520 -20.17 -20.59 14.22
N GLU A 521 -20.68 -19.84 15.18
CA GLU A 521 -19.86 -19.10 16.14
C GLU A 521 -19.20 -20.06 17.15
N GLU A 522 -17.88 -20.05 17.16
CA GLU A 522 -17.07 -21.01 17.91
C GLU A 522 -15.88 -20.31 18.58
N LYS A 523 -15.21 -20.98 19.52
CA LYS A 523 -14.01 -20.46 20.20
C LYS A 523 -12.84 -21.41 20.04
N VAL A 524 -11.65 -20.84 19.88
CA VAL A 524 -10.40 -21.60 19.87
C VAL A 524 -10.12 -22.14 21.28
N LEU A 525 -9.98 -23.45 21.41
CA LEU A 525 -9.69 -24.13 22.67
C LEU A 525 -8.19 -24.26 22.90
N ASN A 526 -7.51 -24.99 22.02
CA ASN A 526 -6.09 -25.28 22.13
C ASN A 526 -5.43 -25.08 20.76
N ARG A 527 -4.14 -24.76 20.79
CA ARG A 527 -3.28 -24.80 19.61
C ARG A 527 -2.27 -25.92 19.78
N THR A 528 -2.17 -26.77 18.78
CA THR A 528 -1.41 -28.01 18.80
C THR A 528 -0.57 -28.11 17.53
N GLU A 529 0.39 -29.03 17.54
CA GLU A 529 1.11 -29.45 16.34
C GLU A 529 1.11 -30.98 16.37
N PRO A 530 0.00 -31.63 15.94
CA PRO A 530 -0.14 -33.08 16.09
C PRO A 530 0.95 -33.84 15.35
N ASN A 531 1.37 -33.29 14.20
CA ASN A 531 2.49 -33.76 13.40
C ASN A 531 3.41 -32.60 13.07
N LYS A 532 4.71 -32.88 12.87
CA LYS A 532 5.70 -31.87 12.51
C LYS A 532 5.27 -31.09 11.25
N GLY A 533 5.15 -29.78 11.39
CA GLY A 533 4.73 -28.86 10.32
C GLY A 533 3.21 -28.70 10.18
N MET A 534 2.41 -29.39 10.99
CA MET A 534 0.95 -29.35 10.97
C MET A 534 0.43 -28.56 12.17
N ALA A 535 0.83 -27.28 12.27
CA ALA A 535 0.28 -26.41 13.29
C ALA A 535 -1.24 -26.29 13.09
N SER A 536 -2.00 -26.60 14.13
CA SER A 536 -3.47 -26.68 14.09
C SER A 536 -4.06 -26.13 15.39
N PHE A 537 -5.37 -25.93 15.41
CA PHE A 537 -6.08 -25.58 16.63
C PHE A 537 -7.43 -26.27 16.69
N THR A 538 -7.89 -26.57 17.90
CA THR A 538 -9.22 -27.14 18.13
C THR A 538 -10.23 -26.05 18.47
N ILE A 539 -11.49 -26.28 18.11
CA ILE A 539 -12.61 -25.38 18.39
C ILE A 539 -13.55 -25.98 19.44
N THR A 540 -14.41 -25.14 20.01
CA THR A 540 -15.37 -25.56 21.05
C THR A 540 -16.36 -26.61 20.52
N GLY A 541 -16.73 -27.58 21.36
CA GLY A 541 -17.77 -28.57 21.09
C GLY A 541 -17.29 -29.81 20.32
N ALA A 542 -17.37 -30.99 20.97
CA ALA A 542 -17.20 -32.25 20.26
C ALA A 542 -18.31 -32.40 19.20
N GLY A 543 -17.94 -32.54 17.93
CA GLY A 543 -18.86 -32.61 16.80
C GLY A 543 -19.31 -31.25 16.25
N SER A 544 -18.58 -30.17 16.55
CA SER A 544 -18.79 -28.87 15.90
C SER A 544 -18.39 -28.88 14.43
N ILE A 545 -17.41 -29.70 14.04
CA ILE A 545 -17.14 -29.99 12.64
C ILE A 545 -17.94 -31.22 12.23
N ARG A 546 -18.99 -30.99 11.44
CA ARG A 546 -19.92 -32.01 10.94
C ARG A 546 -19.65 -32.32 9.46
N PRO A 547 -20.13 -33.45 8.91
CA PRO A 547 -20.08 -33.70 7.48
C PRO A 547 -20.64 -32.50 6.69
N GLY A 548 -19.86 -32.00 5.74
CA GLY A 548 -20.13 -30.75 5.01
C GLY A 548 -19.35 -29.52 5.50
N ASN A 549 -18.84 -29.51 6.74
CA ASN A 549 -17.93 -28.45 7.23
C ASN A 549 -16.47 -28.65 6.80
N SER A 550 -16.06 -29.89 6.51
CA SER A 550 -14.71 -30.21 6.05
C SER A 550 -14.31 -29.35 4.85
N GLY A 551 -13.12 -28.77 4.90
CA GLY A 551 -12.59 -27.84 3.90
C GLY A 551 -13.09 -26.41 4.06
N GLY A 552 -13.99 -26.14 5.01
CA GLY A 552 -14.53 -24.80 5.28
C GLY A 552 -13.56 -23.89 6.05
N PRO A 553 -13.64 -22.56 5.86
CA PRO A 553 -12.77 -21.64 6.57
C PRO A 553 -13.27 -21.38 8.00
N PHE A 554 -12.34 -21.35 8.95
CA PHE A 554 -12.53 -20.73 10.26
C PHE A 554 -11.96 -19.31 10.22
N VAL A 555 -12.78 -18.30 10.51
CA VAL A 555 -12.43 -16.89 10.35
C VAL A 555 -12.55 -16.08 11.64
N ASP A 556 -11.83 -14.96 11.72
CA ASP A 556 -11.99 -13.97 12.79
C ASP A 556 -13.20 -13.04 12.58
N ASP A 557 -13.39 -12.08 13.50
CA ASP A 557 -14.45 -11.06 13.46
C ASP A 557 -14.40 -10.14 12.22
N ARG A 558 -13.31 -10.19 11.45
CA ARG A 558 -13.12 -9.45 10.20
C ARG A 558 -13.17 -10.34 8.96
N PHE A 559 -13.61 -11.59 9.10
CA PHE A 559 -13.64 -12.58 8.03
C PHE A 559 -12.25 -12.87 7.43
N ARG A 560 -11.20 -12.81 8.24
CA ARG A 560 -9.86 -13.27 7.85
C ARG A 560 -9.65 -14.69 8.32
N VAL A 561 -9.13 -15.55 7.45
CA VAL A 561 -8.95 -16.98 7.72
C VAL A 561 -7.85 -17.19 8.75
N ALA A 562 -8.24 -17.87 9.83
CA ALA A 562 -7.36 -18.39 10.86
C ALA A 562 -6.95 -19.84 10.59
N GLY A 563 -7.82 -20.62 9.93
CA GLY A 563 -7.54 -22.00 9.56
C GLY A 563 -8.62 -22.63 8.70
N VAL A 564 -8.41 -23.89 8.36
CA VAL A 564 -9.31 -24.72 7.54
C VAL A 564 -9.79 -25.88 8.38
N ALA A 565 -11.11 -26.06 8.48
CA ALA A 565 -11.69 -27.18 9.19
C ALA A 565 -11.33 -28.51 8.52
N GLN A 566 -10.71 -29.41 9.28
CA GLN A 566 -10.39 -30.77 8.88
C GLN A 566 -11.51 -31.72 9.31
N ARG A 567 -11.24 -33.02 9.51
CA ARG A 567 -12.25 -33.98 9.98
C ARG A 567 -12.58 -33.77 11.46
N GLY A 568 -13.87 -33.65 11.78
CA GLY A 568 -14.36 -33.50 13.16
C GLY A 568 -14.52 -34.80 13.94
N ALA A 569 -14.75 -34.68 15.25
CA ALA A 569 -14.95 -35.81 16.16
C ALA A 569 -16.27 -36.58 15.94
N TYR A 570 -17.18 -36.04 15.13
CA TYR A 570 -18.50 -36.60 14.86
C TYR A 570 -18.48 -38.04 14.31
N MET A 571 -17.42 -38.43 13.58
CA MET A 571 -17.26 -39.78 13.02
C MET A 571 -16.50 -40.75 13.96
N GLY A 572 -16.23 -40.36 15.22
CA GLY A 572 -15.56 -41.22 16.22
C GLY A 572 -14.03 -41.19 16.20
N ASP A 573 -13.40 -40.80 15.08
CA ASP A 573 -11.95 -40.88 14.89
C ASP A 573 -11.23 -39.50 14.80
N GLY A 574 -11.95 -38.39 15.00
CA GLY A 574 -11.42 -37.02 14.81
C GLY A 574 -11.33 -36.16 16.07
N HIS A 575 -10.59 -35.07 15.99
CA HIS A 575 -10.66 -33.94 16.90
C HIS A 575 -11.15 -32.75 16.07
N ASP A 576 -12.10 -31.94 16.56
CA ASP A 576 -12.63 -30.77 15.83
C ASP A 576 -11.53 -29.72 15.59
N GLU A 577 -10.67 -30.01 14.62
CA GLU A 577 -9.37 -29.43 14.38
C GLU A 577 -9.38 -28.62 13.08
N CYS A 578 -8.73 -27.47 13.14
CA CYS A 578 -8.53 -26.58 12.04
C CYS A 578 -7.03 -26.45 11.76
N LEU A 579 -6.61 -26.73 10.52
CA LEU A 579 -5.24 -26.49 10.09
C LEU A 579 -4.96 -24.99 10.06
N CYS A 580 -3.90 -24.52 10.71
CA CYS A 580 -3.58 -23.11 10.79
C CYS A 580 -3.29 -22.49 9.42
N PHE A 581 -3.74 -21.24 9.21
CA PHE A 581 -3.53 -20.50 7.97
C PHE A 581 -2.03 -20.31 7.62
N GLU A 582 -1.14 -20.30 8.61
CA GLU A 582 0.31 -20.20 8.38
C GLU A 582 0.84 -21.40 7.59
N VAL A 583 0.34 -22.61 7.89
CA VAL A 583 0.71 -23.84 7.17
C VAL A 583 0.16 -23.77 5.75
N LEU A 584 -1.10 -23.37 5.60
CA LEU A 584 -1.75 -23.17 4.31
C LEU A 584 -0.99 -22.17 3.43
N ASN A 585 -0.56 -21.04 3.99
CA ASN A 585 0.22 -20.04 3.27
C ASN A 585 1.55 -20.58 2.77
N GLN A 586 2.29 -21.30 3.63
CA GLN A 586 3.55 -21.92 3.26
C GLN A 586 3.37 -22.95 2.14
N LEU A 587 2.29 -23.73 2.19
CA LEU A 587 1.95 -24.72 1.16
C LEU A 587 1.63 -24.06 -0.18
N ILE A 588 0.79 -23.02 -0.18
CA ILE A 588 0.44 -22.25 -1.39
C ILE A 588 1.69 -21.58 -1.98
N ASP A 589 2.52 -20.96 -1.16
CA ASP A 589 3.74 -20.28 -1.62
C ASP A 589 4.73 -21.29 -2.24
N LYS A 590 4.88 -22.48 -1.65
CA LYS A 590 5.69 -23.59 -2.20
C LYS A 590 5.13 -24.08 -3.54
N TRP A 591 3.82 -24.26 -3.66
CA TRP A 591 3.16 -24.70 -4.88
C TRP A 591 3.30 -23.66 -6.02
N LYS A 592 3.23 -22.36 -5.70
CA LYS A 592 3.40 -21.27 -6.69
C LYS A 592 4.84 -21.05 -7.14
N ALA A 593 5.84 -21.35 -6.30
CA ALA A 593 7.23 -21.00 -6.57
C ALA A 593 7.79 -21.56 -7.92
N PRO A 594 7.49 -22.82 -8.33
CA PRO A 594 7.87 -23.33 -9.66
C PRO A 594 7.16 -22.61 -10.81
N GLN A 595 5.89 -22.25 -10.64
CA GLN A 595 5.08 -21.61 -11.68
C GLN A 595 5.59 -20.19 -11.99
N ALA A 596 6.06 -19.46 -10.98
CA ALA A 596 6.63 -18.12 -11.14
C ALA A 596 7.95 -18.10 -11.93
N LYS A 597 8.72 -19.20 -11.97
CA LYS A 597 9.95 -19.31 -12.76
C LYS A 597 9.69 -19.56 -14.26
N SER A 598 8.50 -20.07 -14.61
CA SER A 598 8.10 -20.28 -16.01
C SER A 598 7.65 -18.98 -16.72
N VAL A 599 7.32 -17.94 -15.93
CA VAL A 599 6.99 -16.60 -16.42
C VAL A 599 8.22 -15.72 -16.30
N LEU A 600 9.24 -15.97 -17.13
CA LEU A 600 10.29 -14.97 -17.33
C LEU A 600 9.70 -13.78 -18.10
N PRO A 601 10.04 -12.53 -17.73
CA PRO A 601 9.54 -11.37 -18.45
C PRO A 601 10.15 -11.31 -19.86
N GLU A 602 9.30 -11.37 -20.88
CA GLU A 602 9.60 -10.78 -22.19
C GLU A 602 9.81 -9.28 -22.00
N ASN A 603 11.06 -8.89 -21.70
CA ASN A 603 11.65 -7.62 -22.11
C ASN A 603 13.12 -7.57 -21.65
N LYS A 604 13.96 -8.32 -22.35
CA LYS A 604 15.35 -7.96 -22.61
C LYS A 604 15.73 -8.44 -24.01
N ILE A 605 15.44 -7.60 -25.01
CA ILE A 605 16.31 -7.50 -26.17
C ILE A 605 16.94 -6.11 -26.10
N ALA A 606 18.23 -6.12 -25.82
CA ALA A 606 19.09 -4.95 -25.87
C ALA A 606 19.49 -4.68 -27.32
N ALA A 607 19.71 -3.38 -27.59
CA ALA A 607 20.64 -2.82 -28.55
C ALA A 607 20.41 -3.13 -30.05
N THR A 608 20.26 -2.04 -30.82
CA THR A 608 21.23 -1.58 -31.83
C THR A 608 20.44 -0.85 -32.93
N ILE A 609 20.38 0.49 -32.89
CA ILE A 609 20.09 1.26 -34.09
C ILE A 609 21.39 1.97 -34.47
N VAL A 610 22.01 1.37 -35.48
CA VAL A 610 23.13 1.88 -36.26
C VAL A 610 22.73 3.23 -36.86
N ALA A 611 23.64 4.19 -36.75
CA ALA A 611 23.59 5.42 -37.50
C ALA A 611 23.74 5.12 -39.01
N THR A 612 22.72 5.44 -39.80
CA THR A 612 22.85 5.58 -41.25
C THR A 612 22.59 7.02 -41.63
N SER A 613 23.66 7.68 -42.10
CA SER A 613 23.67 8.98 -42.75
C SER A 613 22.74 9.00 -43.97
N PRO A 614 22.02 10.09 -44.27
CA PRO A 614 21.34 10.23 -45.54
C PRO A 614 22.33 10.67 -46.62
N GLY A 615 22.59 9.76 -47.57
CA GLY A 615 23.26 10.06 -48.84
C GLY A 615 22.35 10.85 -49.79
N ALA A 616 22.99 11.68 -50.60
CA ALA A 616 22.42 12.62 -51.55
C ALA A 616 21.42 12.00 -52.54
N VAL A 617 20.34 12.72 -52.83
CA VAL A 617 19.52 12.50 -54.02
C VAL A 617 19.40 13.81 -54.79
N SER A 618 19.89 13.72 -56.03
CA SER A 618 19.89 14.67 -57.12
C SER A 618 18.49 15.22 -57.45
N THR A 619 18.39 16.54 -57.58
CA THR A 619 17.25 17.25 -58.17
C THR A 619 17.34 17.23 -59.70
N ALA A 620 16.39 16.59 -60.36
CA ALA A 620 16.08 16.81 -61.77
C ALA A 620 14.61 17.23 -61.89
N ALA A 621 14.39 18.38 -62.53
CA ALA A 621 13.10 19.01 -62.75
C ALA A 621 12.24 18.27 -63.79
N PRO A 622 10.92 18.50 -63.81
CA PRO A 622 10.14 18.42 -65.02
C PRO A 622 9.78 19.81 -65.54
N GLN A 623 10.01 19.97 -66.84
CA GLN A 623 9.43 20.99 -67.69
C GLN A 623 7.92 20.74 -67.83
N THR A 624 7.16 21.84 -67.72
CA THR A 624 5.92 22.29 -68.40
C THR A 624 4.90 22.81 -67.42
#